data_AF-A0A0R2QPR9-F1
#
_entry.id   AF-A0A0R2QPR9-F1
#
_cell.length_a   1.000
_cell.length_b   1.000
_cell.length_c   1.000
_cell.angle_alpha   90.00
_cell.angle_beta   90.00
_cell.angle_gamma   90.00
#
_symmetry.space_group_name_H-M   'P 1'
#
loop_
_entity.id
_entity.type
_entity.pdbx_description
1 polymer ?
#
loop_
_entity_poly.entity_id
_entity_poly.type
_entity_poly.pdbx_seq_one_letter_code
_entity_poly.pdbx_strand_id
1 'polypeptide(L)' 'MEPTIVPTMPEREVAERLASYNLLAVAVCDSNNRLLGAITVDDVLDRTLPANWRRHPIGGVQS' A
#
# COMPACT_ATOMS: atom_id res chain seq x y z
N MET A 1 -4.32 1.49 -19.59
CA MET A 1 -5.40 0.99 -18.72
C MET A 1 -4.82 1.04 -17.32
N GLU A 2 -5.50 1.67 -16.36
CA GLU A 2 -4.99 1.69 -14.97
C GLU A 2 -4.90 0.25 -14.45
N PRO A 3 -3.78 -0.16 -13.85
CA PRO A 3 -3.60 -1.54 -13.42
C PRO A 3 -4.60 -1.86 -12.30
N THR A 4 -5.41 -2.90 -12.48
CA THR A 4 -6.25 -3.48 -11.42
C THR A 4 -5.63 -4.78 -10.92
N ILE A 5 -5.91 -5.15 -9.67
CA ILE A 5 -5.44 -6.39 -9.04
C ILE A 5 -6.63 -7.25 -8.64
N VAL A 6 -6.40 -8.56 -8.46
CA VAL A 6 -7.39 -9.48 -7.90
C VAL A 6 -7.25 -9.55 -6.38
N PRO A 7 -8.33 -9.82 -5.62
CA PRO A 7 -8.29 -9.85 -4.14
C PRO A 7 -7.39 -10.94 -3.55
N THR A 8 -7.02 -11.95 -4.34
CA THR A 8 -6.15 -13.06 -3.94
C THR A 8 -4.68 -12.83 -4.32
N MET A 9 -4.33 -11.67 -4.88
CA MET A 9 -2.95 -11.36 -5.26
C MET A 9 -2.06 -11.29 -4.02
N PRO A 10 -0.87 -11.93 -4.01
CA PRO A 10 0.05 -11.86 -2.89
C PRO A 10 0.47 -10.41 -2.58
N GLU A 11 0.59 -10.06 -1.30
CA GLU A 11 0.93 -8.70 -0.87
C GLU A 11 2.23 -8.16 -1.50
N ARG A 12 3.24 -9.02 -1.66
CA ARG A 12 4.49 -8.68 -2.31
C ARG A 12 4.28 -8.20 -3.75
N GLU A 13 3.41 -8.87 -4.51
CA GLU A 13 3.14 -8.53 -5.90
C GLU A 13 2.33 -7.22 -6.00
N VAL A 14 1.45 -6.96 -5.01
CA VAL A 14 0.78 -5.66 -4.86
C VAL A 14 1.80 -4.55 -4.61
N ALA A 15 2.75 -4.76 -3.71
CA ALA A 15 3.82 -3.80 -3.41
C ALA A 15 4.70 -3.53 -4.64
N GLU A 16 5.09 -4.58 -5.37
CA GLU A 16 5.86 -4.46 -6.62
C GLU A 16 5.10 -3.65 -7.68
N ARG A 17 3.79 -3.82 -7.81
CA ARG A 17 2.96 -3.01 -8.73
C ARG A 17 2.89 -1.55 -8.32
N LEU A 18 2.61 -1.27 -7.04
CA LEU A 18 2.57 0.10 -6.53
C LEU A 18 3.92 0.81 -6.79
N ALA A 19 5.03 0.13 -6.51
CA ALA A 19 6.37 0.67 -6.70
C ALA A 19 6.75 0.84 -8.18
N SER A 20 6.48 -0.15 -9.03
CA SER A 20 6.85 -0.14 -10.46
C SER A 20 6.22 1.02 -11.23
N TYR A 21 5.06 1.48 -10.78
CA TYR A 21 4.28 2.52 -11.44
C TYR A 21 4.12 3.79 -10.60
N ASN A 22 4.84 3.90 -9.48
CA ASN A 22 4.74 5.01 -8.53
C ASN A 22 3.28 5.35 -8.17
N LEU A 23 2.46 4.33 -7.97
CA LEU A 23 1.04 4.46 -7.68
C LEU A 23 0.82 4.77 -6.20
N LEU A 24 -0.12 5.67 -5.94
CA LEU A 24 -0.59 5.95 -4.58
C LEU A 24 -1.62 4.91 -4.12
N ALA A 25 -2.36 4.33 -5.07
CA ALA A 25 -3.34 3.30 -4.82
C ALA A 25 -3.55 2.41 -6.05
N VAL A 26 -4.10 1.21 -5.84
CA VAL A 26 -4.48 0.27 -6.89
C VAL A 26 -5.87 -0.30 -6.61
N ALA A 27 -6.71 -0.36 -7.64
CA ALA A 27 -8.06 -0.89 -7.52
C ALA A 27 -8.06 -2.43 -7.45
N VAL A 28 -8.84 -2.97 -6.54
CA VAL A 28 -9.09 -4.42 -6.38
C VAL A 28 -10.41 -4.76 -7.05
N CYS A 29 -10.38 -5.63 -8.04
CA CYS A 29 -11.55 -6.05 -8.79
C CYS A 29 -11.78 -7.57 -8.70
N ASP A 30 -13.03 -7.99 -8.82
CA ASP A 30 -13.37 -9.40 -9.02
C ASP A 30 -13.09 -9.87 -10.47
N SER A 31 -13.36 -11.15 -10.76
CA SER A 31 -13.17 -11.73 -12.09
C SER A 31 -14.10 -11.15 -13.17
N ASN A 32 -15.18 -10.48 -12.78
CA ASN A 32 -16.09 -9.77 -13.69
C ASN A 32 -15.71 -8.29 -13.83
N ASN A 33 -14.51 -7.91 -13.36
CA ASN A 33 -13.98 -6.56 -13.34
C ASN A 33 -14.84 -5.55 -12.54
N ARG A 34 -15.57 -6.04 -11.53
CA ARG A 34 -16.32 -5.19 -10.60
C ARG A 34 -15.40 -4.74 -9.48
N LEU A 35 -15.44 -3.45 -9.17
CA LEU A 35 -14.66 -2.85 -8.09
C LEU A 35 -15.12 -3.41 -6.74
N LEU A 36 -14.18 -4.00 -6.00
CA LEU A 36 -14.38 -4.47 -4.63
C LEU A 36 -13.83 -3.46 -3.61
N GLY A 37 -12.78 -2.73 -3.98
CA GLY A 37 -12.11 -1.74 -3.11
C GLY A 37 -10.80 -1.27 -3.70
N ALA A 38 -9.93 -0.69 -2.87
CA ALA A 38 -8.60 -0.25 -3.25
C ALA A 38 -7.59 -0.54 -2.15
N ILE A 39 -6.33 -0.71 -2.53
CA ILE A 39 -5.18 -0.77 -1.61
C ILE A 39 -4.33 0.47 -1.87
N THR A 40 -3.94 1.17 -0.81
CA THR A 40 -3.07 2.35 -0.86
C THR A 40 -1.61 1.98 -0.58
N VAL A 41 -0.70 2.88 -0.94
CA VAL A 41 0.72 2.73 -0.57
C VAL A 41 0.90 2.71 0.96
N ASP A 42 0.08 3.47 1.70
CA ASP A 42 0.12 3.49 3.17
C ASP A 42 -0.25 2.13 3.78
N ASP A 43 -1.21 1.40 3.20
CA ASP A 43 -1.58 0.04 3.65
C ASP A 43 -0.40 -0.94 3.55
N VAL A 44 0.39 -0.83 2.48
CA VAL A 44 1.58 -1.66 2.27
C VAL A 44 2.71 -1.27 3.22
N LEU A 45 2.93 0.04 3.40
CA LEU A 45 3.92 0.54 4.35
C LEU A 45 3.60 0.10 5.78
N ASP A 46 2.33 0.13 6.18
CA ASP A 46 1.90 -0.31 7.51
C ASP A 46 2.16 -1.79 7.81
N ARG A 47 2.10 -2.64 6.80
CA ARG A 47 2.37 -4.08 6.95
C ARG A 47 3.85 -4.43 6.86
N THR A 48 4.61 -3.63 6.11
CA THR A 48 6.02 -3.92 5.82
C THR A 48 6.95 -3.31 6.87
N LEU A 49 6.57 -2.17 7.46
CA LEU A 49 7.41 -1.43 8.39
C LEU A 49 7.17 -1.84 9.85
N PRO A 50 8.19 -1.77 10.72
CA PRO A 50 8.07 -2.12 12.12
C PRO A 50 7.06 -1.22 12.87
N ALA A 51 6.50 -1.72 13.98
CA ALA A 51 5.37 -1.17 14.74
C ALA A 51 5.51 0.27 15.29
N ASN A 52 6.61 0.97 15.00
CA ASN A 52 6.93 2.32 15.43
C ASN A 52 7.38 3.24 14.30
N TRP A 53 7.26 2.84 13.04
CA TRP A 53 7.77 3.58 11.88
C TRP A 53 7.18 4.99 11.72
N ARG A 54 5.93 5.20 12.19
CA ARG A 54 5.25 6.51 12.16
C ARG A 54 5.61 7.44 13.33
N ARG A 55 6.41 6.99 14.32
CA ARG A 55 6.82 7.87 15.42
C ARG A 55 7.92 8.81 14.94
N HIS A 56 7.59 10.09 14.84
CA HIS A 56 8.60 11.13 14.91
C HIS A 56 9.08 11.26 16.37
N PRO A 57 10.38 11.23 16.66
CA PRO A 57 10.86 11.68 17.97
C PRO A 57 10.48 13.16 18.08
N ILE A 58 9.48 13.46 18.90
CA ILE A 58 9.19 14.82 19.31
C ILE A 58 10.43 15.34 20.07
N GLY A 59 10.90 16.52 19.66
CA GLY A 59 12.25 17.02 19.90
C GLY A 59 12.71 16.98 21.35
N GLY A 60 13.95 16.51 21.53
CA GLY A 60 14.75 16.86 22.69
C GLY A 60 15.27 18.28 22.53
N VAL A 61 14.54 19.26 23.07
CA VAL A 61 15.16 20.52 23.48
C VAL A 61 16.08 20.15 24.64
N GLN A 62 17.37 19.95 24.35
CA GLN A 62 18.38 19.83 25.39
C GLN A 62 18.63 21.23 25.95
N SER A 63 18.23 21.43 27.21
CA SER A 63 18.77 22.49 28.07
C SER A 63 20.22 22.21 28.43
#